data_AF-A0A9X1TRB6-F1
#
_entry.id   AF-A0A9X1TRB6-F1
#
_cell.length_a   1.000
_cell.length_b   1.000
_cell.length_c   1.000
_cell.angle_alpha   90.00
_cell.angle_beta   90.00
_cell.angle_gamma   90.00
#
_symmetry.space_group_name_H-M   'P 1'
#
loop_
_entity.id
_entity.type
_entity.pdbx_description
1 polymer ?
#
loop_
_entity_poly.entity_id
_entity_poly.type
_entity_poly.pdbx_seq_one_letter_code
_entity_poly.pdbx_strand_id
1 'polypeptide(L)'
;MSPELISILVLAVVFVIATTRSINMGALAFAAAFAVGTLVADLDADGIFAGFPGDLFVVLVGVTYLFAIARSNGTTDWLVHASIRLVRGRVALIPWVMFALTGALTAIGAVSPAAVAIVAPIALSFAARYGISPLLMGALVVHGAQAGGFSPISIYGSIVNGIVEREKLPGNEVTLFLASLFANLVIAGVVFVVCGGLRLWRQDSPAKGAGDAPQGRGAAIDLRLPPRGRDQPQRRDTGTTTAP
;
A
#
# COMPACT_ATOMS: atom_id res chain seq x y z
N MET A 1 39.10 16.07 11.14
CA MET A 1 38.09 15.04 11.46
C MET A 1 38.37 13.85 10.57
N SER A 2 38.07 12.63 11.01
CA SER A 2 38.29 11.47 10.16
C SER A 2 37.33 11.51 8.95
N PRO A 3 37.71 10.97 7.77
CA PRO A 3 36.86 10.97 6.58
C PRO A 3 35.48 10.33 6.81
N GLU A 4 35.39 9.37 7.72
CA GLU A 4 34.16 8.68 8.10
C GLU A 4 33.21 9.64 8.84
N LEU A 5 33.72 10.43 9.78
CA LEU A 5 32.93 11.44 10.51
C LEU A 5 32.41 12.53 9.58
N ILE A 6 33.23 12.96 8.62
CA ILE A 6 32.82 13.94 7.61
C ILE A 6 31.71 13.35 6.74
N SER A 7 31.85 12.10 6.31
CA SER A 7 30.85 11.40 5.50
C SER A 7 29.52 11.24 6.23
N ILE A 8 29.55 10.88 7.52
CA ILE A 8 28.35 10.78 8.37
C ILE A 8 27.68 12.16 8.53
N LEU A 9 28.46 13.22 8.74
CA LEU A 9 27.93 14.57 8.89
C LEU A 9 27.30 15.08 7.59
N VAL A 10 27.94 14.83 6.44
CA VAL A 10 27.39 15.17 5.13
C VAL A 10 26.10 14.39 4.86
N LEU A 11 26.06 13.09 5.18
CA LEU A 11 24.85 12.30 5.07
C LEU A 11 23.71 12.89 5.91
N ALA A 12 23.98 13.29 7.16
CA ALA A 12 22.99 13.95 8.02
C ALA A 12 22.46 15.26 7.40
N VAL A 13 23.35 16.08 6.82
CA VAL A 13 22.96 17.31 6.11
C VAL A 13 22.10 17.01 4.88
N VAL A 14 22.46 16.00 4.09
CA VAL A 14 21.67 15.54 2.94
C VAL A 14 20.26 15.14 3.36
N PHE A 15 20.12 14.37 4.45
CA PHE A 15 18.81 14.01 4.99
C PHE A 15 17.98 15.25 5.37
N VAL A 16 18.57 16.18 6.14
CA VAL A 16 17.87 17.40 6.59
C VAL A 16 17.41 18.24 5.39
N ILE A 17 18.28 18.44 4.40
CA ILE A 17 17.95 19.21 3.20
C ILE A 17 16.86 18.51 2.38
N ALA A 18 17.03 17.21 2.09
CA ALA A 18 16.08 16.45 1.28
C ALA A 18 14.68 16.43 1.92
N THR A 19 14.59 16.24 3.25
CA THR A 19 13.33 16.22 3.99
C THR A 19 12.68 17.60 4.08
N THR A 20 13.45 18.68 4.30
CA THR A 20 12.88 20.04 4.45
C THR A 20 12.57 20.73 3.13
N ARG A 21 13.27 20.38 2.04
CA ARG A 21 13.12 21.02 0.72
C ARG A 21 12.40 20.14 -0.31
N SER A 22 11.95 18.94 0.07
CA SER A 22 11.30 17.97 -0.84
C SER A 22 12.13 17.65 -2.10
N ILE A 23 13.46 17.64 -1.96
CA ILE A 23 14.40 17.33 -3.04
C ILE A 23 14.61 15.80 -3.08
N ASN A 24 14.88 15.24 -4.26
CA ASN A 24 15.21 13.83 -4.38
C ASN A 24 16.48 13.50 -3.57
N MET A 25 16.29 12.76 -2.48
CA MET A 25 17.35 12.41 -1.54
C MET A 25 18.46 11.59 -2.19
N GLY A 26 18.13 10.69 -3.13
CA GLY A 26 19.10 9.86 -3.83
C GLY A 26 20.01 10.67 -4.75
N ALA A 27 19.44 11.59 -5.55
CA ALA A 27 20.23 12.48 -6.41
C ALA A 27 21.14 13.40 -5.60
N LEU A 28 20.63 13.95 -4.49
CA LEU A 28 21.42 14.78 -3.59
C LEU A 28 22.55 13.98 -2.91
N ALA A 29 22.26 12.76 -2.44
CA ALA A 29 23.26 11.86 -1.85
C ALA A 29 24.33 11.46 -2.87
N PHE A 30 23.96 11.24 -4.13
CA PHE A 30 24.89 10.91 -5.20
C PHE A 30 25.86 12.06 -5.49
N ALA A 31 25.34 13.29 -5.62
CA ALA A 31 26.18 14.48 -5.79
C ALA A 31 27.09 14.72 -4.56
N ALA A 32 26.56 14.52 -3.35
CA ALA A 32 27.33 14.63 -2.12
C ALA A 32 28.44 13.56 -2.02
N ALA A 33 28.17 12.32 -2.48
CA ALA A 33 29.17 11.26 -2.53
C ALA A 33 30.34 11.64 -3.45
N PHE A 34 30.06 12.28 -4.59
CA PHE A 34 31.12 12.81 -5.45
C PHE A 34 31.91 13.94 -4.79
N ALA A 35 31.22 14.87 -4.12
CA ALA A 35 31.87 15.97 -3.42
C ALA A 35 32.78 15.47 -2.29
N VAL A 36 32.30 14.54 -1.45
CA VAL A 36 33.09 13.99 -0.33
C VAL A 36 34.19 13.05 -0.85
N GLY A 37 33.87 12.17 -1.79
CA GLY A 37 34.81 11.22 -2.37
C GLY A 37 36.03 11.91 -2.99
N THR A 38 35.80 12.96 -3.79
CA THR A 38 36.89 13.71 -4.45
C THR A 38 37.62 14.68 -3.51
N LEU A 39 36.89 15.46 -2.69
CA LEU A 39 37.50 16.56 -1.91
C LEU A 39 38.06 16.11 -0.56
N VAL A 40 37.59 14.99 -0.02
CA VAL A 40 37.91 14.55 1.35
C VAL A 40 38.59 13.17 1.37
N ALA A 41 38.14 12.25 0.52
CA ALA A 41 38.64 10.88 0.50
C ALA A 41 39.71 10.60 -0.57
N ASP A 42 40.07 11.61 -1.38
CA ASP A 42 41.06 11.52 -2.48
C ASP A 42 40.77 10.36 -3.46
N LEU A 43 39.48 10.06 -3.66
CA LEU A 43 39.03 9.05 -4.61
C LEU A 43 38.83 9.67 -5.98
N ASP A 44 39.24 8.93 -7.01
CA ASP A 44 38.86 9.21 -8.39
C ASP A 44 37.40 8.79 -8.66
N ALA A 45 36.89 9.14 -9.84
CA ALA A 45 35.51 8.84 -10.21
C ALA A 45 35.23 7.33 -10.13
N ASP A 46 36.18 6.50 -10.57
CA ASP A 46 36.05 5.04 -10.57
C ASP A 46 35.98 4.48 -9.15
N GLY A 47 36.80 5.00 -8.21
CA GLY A 47 36.73 4.65 -6.80
C GLY A 47 35.39 5.02 -6.15
N ILE A 48 34.80 6.15 -6.52
CA ILE A 48 33.48 6.57 -6.04
C ILE A 48 32.39 5.67 -6.63
N PHE A 49 32.46 5.38 -7.93
CA PHE A 49 31.52 4.49 -8.61
C PHE A 49 31.58 3.05 -8.09
N ALA A 50 32.77 2.56 -7.70
CA ALA A 50 32.92 1.26 -7.07
C ALA A 50 32.06 1.16 -5.79
N GLY A 51 31.82 2.27 -5.09
CA GLY A 51 30.93 2.37 -3.93
C GLY A 51 29.43 2.23 -4.25
N PHE A 52 29.01 2.46 -5.51
CA PHE A 52 27.62 2.39 -5.90
C PHE A 52 27.16 0.93 -6.11
N PRO A 53 26.06 0.47 -5.49
CA PRO A 53 25.59 -0.90 -5.64
C PRO A 53 24.71 -1.05 -6.88
N GLY A 54 25.35 -1.13 -8.06
CA GLY A 54 24.67 -1.21 -9.36
C GLY A 54 23.67 -2.37 -9.46
N ASP A 55 24.06 -3.57 -9.02
CA ASP A 55 23.19 -4.75 -9.05
C ASP A 55 21.94 -4.56 -8.17
N LEU A 56 22.12 -4.00 -6.96
CA LEU A 56 21.01 -3.66 -6.07
C LEU A 56 20.07 -2.64 -6.70
N PHE A 57 20.61 -1.62 -7.38
CA PHE A 57 19.81 -0.64 -8.09
C PHE A 57 18.95 -1.31 -9.18
N VAL A 58 19.53 -2.21 -9.98
CA VAL A 58 18.79 -2.95 -11.02
C VAL A 58 17.67 -3.81 -10.42
N VAL A 59 17.96 -4.54 -9.34
CA VAL A 59 16.95 -5.35 -8.61
C VAL A 59 15.82 -4.46 -8.11
N LEU A 60 16.14 -3.34 -7.46
CA LEU A 60 15.17 -2.40 -6.92
C LEU A 60 14.26 -1.82 -8.01
N VAL A 61 14.84 -1.39 -9.13
CA VAL A 61 14.09 -0.88 -10.27
C VAL A 61 13.18 -1.96 -10.86
N GLY A 62 13.70 -3.18 -11.05
CA GLY A 62 12.93 -4.30 -11.61
C GLY A 62 11.71 -4.67 -10.76
N VAL A 63 11.90 -4.84 -9.45
CA VAL A 63 10.80 -5.15 -8.51
C VAL A 63 9.78 -4.02 -8.45
N THR A 64 10.24 -2.77 -8.38
CA THR A 64 9.35 -1.60 -8.38
C THR A 64 8.53 -1.52 -9.66
N TYR A 65 9.17 -1.80 -10.81
CA TYR A 65 8.52 -1.78 -12.12
C TYR A 65 7.48 -2.90 -12.27
N LEU A 66 7.80 -4.12 -11.81
CA LEU A 66 6.84 -5.24 -11.76
C LEU A 66 5.58 -4.86 -10.97
N PHE A 67 5.75 -4.27 -9.79
CA PHE A 67 4.60 -3.86 -8.99
C PHE A 67 3.86 -2.67 -9.59
N ALA A 68 4.56 -1.75 -10.26
CA ALA A 68 3.92 -0.67 -11.01
C ALA A 68 3.00 -1.21 -12.11
N ILE A 69 3.41 -2.25 -12.84
CA ILE A 69 2.58 -2.94 -13.84
C ILE A 69 1.36 -3.60 -13.17
N ALA A 70 1.59 -4.34 -12.06
CA ALA A 70 0.52 -5.00 -11.32
C ALA A 70 -0.51 -4.02 -10.74
N ARG A 71 -0.09 -2.78 -10.47
CA ARG A 71 -0.99 -1.69 -10.07
C ARG A 71 -1.69 -1.08 -11.28
N SER A 72 -0.98 -0.80 -12.37
CA SER A 72 -1.58 -0.15 -13.55
C SER A 72 -2.61 -1.03 -14.26
N ASN A 73 -2.47 -2.35 -14.19
CA ASN A 73 -3.39 -3.29 -14.82
C ASN A 73 -4.51 -3.80 -13.89
N GLY A 74 -4.59 -3.30 -12.65
CA GLY A 74 -5.63 -3.66 -11.68
C GLY A 74 -5.46 -5.01 -10.98
N THR A 75 -4.33 -5.72 -11.17
CA THR A 75 -4.05 -6.98 -10.47
C THR A 75 -4.05 -6.79 -8.94
N THR A 76 -3.48 -5.67 -8.49
CA THR A 76 -3.45 -5.31 -7.07
C THR A 76 -4.86 -5.09 -6.53
N ASP A 77 -5.72 -4.36 -7.25
CA ASP A 77 -7.11 -4.14 -6.86
C ASP A 77 -7.88 -5.45 -6.82
N TRP A 78 -7.69 -6.33 -7.81
CA TRP A 78 -8.29 -7.66 -7.83
C TRP A 78 -7.87 -8.49 -6.62
N LEU A 79 -6.59 -8.48 -6.25
CA LEU A 79 -6.07 -9.21 -5.10
C LEU A 79 -6.71 -8.71 -3.80
N VAL A 80 -6.82 -7.39 -3.64
CA VAL A 80 -7.50 -6.76 -2.50
C VAL A 80 -8.97 -7.24 -2.41
N HIS A 81 -9.72 -7.19 -3.52
CA HIS A 81 -11.11 -7.65 -3.56
C HIS A 81 -11.23 -9.16 -3.28
N ALA A 82 -10.30 -9.96 -3.78
CA ALA A 82 -10.26 -11.39 -3.52
C ALA A 82 -10.00 -11.69 -2.03
N SER A 83 -9.04 -11.00 -1.41
CA SER A 83 -8.74 -11.13 0.03
C SER A 83 -9.92 -10.73 0.91
N ILE A 84 -10.70 -9.73 0.51
CA ILE A 84 -11.91 -9.31 1.24
C ILE A 84 -12.99 -10.41 1.24
N ARG A 85 -13.12 -11.18 0.15
CA ARG A 85 -14.07 -12.30 0.10
C ARG A 85 -13.76 -13.40 1.13
N LEU A 86 -12.51 -13.50 1.62
CA LEU A 86 -12.15 -14.46 2.68
C LEU A 86 -12.76 -14.13 4.05
N VAL A 87 -13.22 -12.90 4.29
CA VAL A 87 -13.74 -12.48 5.60
C VAL A 87 -15.01 -13.26 6.00
N ARG A 88 -15.78 -13.79 5.04
CA ARG A 88 -16.92 -14.73 5.22
C ARG A 88 -17.85 -14.42 6.42
N GLY A 89 -18.09 -13.14 6.69
CA GLY A 89 -19.00 -12.68 7.75
C GLY A 89 -18.41 -12.60 9.16
N ARG A 90 -17.11 -12.85 9.36
CA ARG A 90 -16.44 -12.72 10.67
C ARG A 90 -15.78 -11.35 10.80
N VAL A 91 -16.44 -10.43 11.49
CA VAL A 91 -16.03 -9.04 11.67
C VAL A 91 -14.66 -8.94 12.35
N ALA A 92 -14.37 -9.82 13.31
CA ALA A 92 -13.09 -9.82 14.02
C ALA A 92 -11.89 -10.19 13.13
N LEU A 93 -12.12 -10.86 11.99
CA LEU A 93 -11.04 -11.20 11.05
C LEU A 93 -10.69 -10.04 10.11
N ILE A 94 -11.57 -9.04 9.96
CA ILE A 94 -11.36 -7.95 9.01
C ILE A 94 -9.99 -7.26 9.22
N PRO A 95 -9.62 -6.82 10.44
CA PRO A 95 -8.35 -6.13 10.64
C PRO A 95 -7.14 -7.00 10.29
N TRP A 96 -7.20 -8.30 10.63
CA TRP A 96 -6.13 -9.26 10.35
C TRP A 96 -5.98 -9.56 8.86
N VAL A 97 -7.10 -9.61 8.12
CA VAL A 97 -7.06 -9.72 6.67
C VAL A 97 -6.41 -8.47 6.06
N MET A 98 -6.69 -7.27 6.57
CA MET A 98 -6.07 -6.04 6.10
C MET A 98 -4.56 -5.99 6.42
N PHE A 99 -4.16 -6.44 7.61
CA PHE A 99 -2.75 -6.64 7.96
C PHE A 99 -2.05 -7.60 6.98
N ALA A 100 -2.62 -8.79 6.77
CA ALA A 100 -2.03 -9.81 5.91
C ALA A 100 -1.98 -9.36 4.44
N LEU A 101 -3.03 -8.71 3.95
CA LEU A 101 -3.10 -8.16 2.60
C LEU A 101 -2.01 -7.09 2.38
N THR A 102 -1.90 -6.12 3.28
CA THR A 102 -0.90 -5.05 3.15
C THR A 102 0.52 -5.60 3.28
N GLY A 103 0.72 -6.58 4.18
CA GLY A 103 1.98 -7.31 4.30
C GLY A 103 2.33 -8.11 3.07
N ALA A 104 1.38 -8.80 2.45
CA ALA A 104 1.63 -9.54 1.22
C ALA A 104 2.03 -8.59 0.08
N LEU A 105 1.32 -7.47 -0.08
CA LEU A 105 1.64 -6.47 -1.11
C LEU A 105 3.06 -5.91 -0.94
N THR A 106 3.44 -5.53 0.28
CA THR A 106 4.79 -5.02 0.55
C THR A 106 5.86 -6.09 0.44
N ALA A 107 5.56 -7.33 0.83
CA ALA A 107 6.48 -8.46 0.74
C ALA A 107 6.88 -8.82 -0.70
N ILE A 108 5.98 -8.61 -1.67
CA ILE A 108 6.24 -8.85 -3.10
C ILE A 108 6.85 -7.63 -3.82
N GLY A 109 7.12 -6.54 -3.11
CA GLY A 109 7.81 -5.37 -3.68
C GLY A 109 7.02 -4.07 -3.74
N ALA A 110 5.78 -4.02 -3.22
CA ALA A 110 5.10 -2.74 -3.10
C ALA A 110 5.83 -1.81 -2.13
N VAL A 111 5.98 -0.54 -2.49
CA VAL A 111 6.49 0.48 -1.56
C VAL A 111 5.48 0.64 -0.41
N SER A 112 5.92 0.55 0.85
CA SER A 112 5.03 0.57 2.01
C SER A 112 4.01 1.72 2.01
N PRO A 113 4.38 3.00 1.74
CA PRO A 113 3.41 4.09 1.67
C PRO A 113 2.38 3.91 0.54
N ALA A 114 2.78 3.34 -0.61
CA ALA A 114 1.87 3.09 -1.72
C ALA A 114 0.88 1.96 -1.40
N ALA A 115 1.33 0.87 -0.77
CA ALA A 115 0.45 -0.20 -0.32
C ALA A 115 -0.58 0.30 0.69
N VAL A 116 -0.13 1.09 1.68
CA VAL A 116 -1.01 1.71 2.68
C VAL A 116 -2.02 2.66 2.01
N ALA A 117 -1.59 3.48 1.05
CA ALA A 117 -2.49 4.40 0.34
C ALA A 117 -3.62 3.69 -0.43
N ILE A 118 -3.39 2.46 -0.90
CA ILE A 118 -4.40 1.63 -1.58
C ILE A 118 -5.33 0.98 -0.56
N VAL A 119 -4.77 0.34 0.48
CA VAL A 119 -5.54 -0.49 1.40
C VAL A 119 -6.28 0.33 2.47
N ALA A 120 -5.70 1.44 2.94
CA ALA A 120 -6.25 2.19 4.06
C ALA A 120 -7.67 2.75 3.82
N PRO A 121 -8.01 3.38 2.68
CA PRO A 121 -9.37 3.87 2.43
C PRO A 121 -10.42 2.75 2.47
N ILE A 122 -10.07 1.58 1.93
CA ILE A 122 -10.92 0.39 1.92
C ILE A 122 -11.10 -0.11 3.36
N ALA A 123 -9.99 -0.31 4.07
CA ALA A 123 -10.00 -0.78 5.45
C ALA A 123 -10.82 0.15 6.36
N LEU A 124 -10.66 1.46 6.25
CA LEU A 124 -11.44 2.45 7.01
C LEU A 124 -12.92 2.45 6.65
N SER A 125 -13.27 2.22 5.37
CA SER A 125 -14.66 2.05 4.95
C SER A 125 -15.30 0.82 5.60
N PHE A 126 -14.57 -0.29 5.70
CA PHE A 126 -14.98 -1.47 6.47
C PHE A 126 -15.10 -1.17 7.96
N ALA A 127 -14.17 -0.40 8.51
CA ALA A 127 -14.23 -0.03 9.92
C ALA A 127 -15.50 0.75 10.25
N ALA A 128 -15.88 1.71 9.41
CA ALA A 128 -17.13 2.45 9.54
C ALA A 128 -18.36 1.54 9.42
N ARG A 129 -18.38 0.64 8.42
CA ARG A 129 -19.52 -0.25 8.16
C ARG A 129 -19.77 -1.26 9.28
N TYR A 130 -18.71 -1.78 9.89
CA TYR A 130 -18.79 -2.85 10.89
C TYR A 130 -18.55 -2.37 12.33
N GLY A 131 -18.49 -1.05 12.55
CA GLY A 131 -18.30 -0.47 13.89
C GLY A 131 -16.94 -0.81 14.52
N ILE A 132 -15.90 -1.02 13.71
CA ILE A 132 -14.53 -1.26 14.18
C ILE A 132 -13.85 0.08 14.42
N SER A 133 -13.02 0.18 15.46
CA SER A 133 -12.20 1.36 15.72
C SER A 133 -11.34 1.73 14.48
N PRO A 134 -11.44 2.96 13.94
CA PRO A 134 -10.59 3.42 12.83
C PRO A 134 -9.10 3.36 13.18
N LEU A 135 -8.74 3.63 14.44
CA LEU A 135 -7.37 3.53 14.94
C LEU A 135 -6.86 2.09 14.86
N LEU A 136 -7.66 1.13 15.33
CA LEU A 136 -7.33 -0.30 15.23
C LEU A 136 -7.06 -0.70 13.79
N MET A 137 -8.00 -0.34 12.91
CA MET A 137 -7.94 -0.71 11.51
C MET A 137 -6.73 -0.10 10.80
N GLY A 138 -6.51 1.21 10.97
CA GLY A 138 -5.39 1.92 10.37
C GLY A 138 -4.05 1.38 10.86
N ALA A 139 -3.92 1.11 12.16
CA ALA A 139 -2.71 0.55 12.73
C ALA A 139 -2.38 -0.85 12.18
N LEU A 140 -3.39 -1.73 12.02
CA LEU A 140 -3.16 -3.06 11.43
C LEU A 140 -2.75 -2.99 9.95
N VAL A 141 -3.28 -2.04 9.18
CA VAL A 141 -2.81 -1.79 7.81
C VAL A 141 -1.34 -1.37 7.80
N VAL A 142 -0.96 -0.39 8.63
CA VAL A 142 0.42 0.13 8.71
C VAL A 142 1.40 -0.95 9.18
N HIS A 143 1.06 -1.67 10.24
CA HIS A 143 1.91 -2.77 10.72
C HIS A 143 1.94 -3.94 9.75
N GLY A 144 0.88 -4.17 8.98
CA GLY A 144 0.89 -5.12 7.87
C GLY A 144 1.95 -4.73 6.84
N ALA A 145 1.96 -3.47 6.40
CA ALA A 145 2.96 -2.95 5.47
C ALA A 145 4.41 -3.13 5.99
N GLN A 146 4.64 -2.86 7.28
CA GLN A 146 5.96 -3.03 7.89
C GLN A 146 6.35 -4.51 8.06
N ALA A 147 5.38 -5.38 8.33
CA ALA A 147 5.61 -6.81 8.48
C ALA A 147 6.14 -7.46 7.19
N GLY A 148 5.62 -7.05 6.04
CA GLY A 148 6.07 -7.53 4.73
C GLY A 148 7.35 -6.87 4.22
N GLY A 149 7.66 -5.67 4.72
CA GLY A 149 8.68 -4.78 4.13
C GLY A 149 10.12 -5.29 4.11
N PHE A 150 10.46 -6.36 4.85
CA PHE A 150 11.79 -6.97 4.87
C PHE A 150 11.86 -8.36 4.22
N SER A 151 10.81 -8.77 3.49
CA SER A 151 10.88 -9.98 2.64
C SER A 151 12.08 -9.91 1.70
N PRO A 152 12.78 -11.03 1.38
CA PRO A 152 13.97 -11.02 0.53
C PRO A 152 13.80 -10.31 -0.82
N ILE A 153 12.59 -10.37 -1.39
CA ILE A 153 12.25 -9.75 -2.68
C ILE A 153 11.59 -8.36 -2.55
N SER A 154 11.39 -7.87 -1.33
CA SER A 154 10.83 -6.53 -1.09
C SER A 154 11.88 -5.44 -1.26
N ILE A 155 11.43 -4.19 -1.30
CA ILE A 155 12.32 -3.03 -1.46
C ILE A 155 13.29 -2.90 -0.27
N TYR A 156 12.82 -2.91 0.98
CA TYR A 156 13.77 -2.79 2.10
C TYR A 156 14.58 -4.07 2.30
N GLY A 157 14.00 -5.25 2.07
CA GLY A 157 14.72 -6.52 2.13
C GLY A 157 15.88 -6.57 1.14
N SER A 158 15.64 -6.29 -0.14
CA SER A 158 16.69 -6.27 -1.16
C SER A 158 17.80 -5.27 -0.83
N ILE A 159 17.45 -4.06 -0.38
CA ILE A 159 18.44 -3.05 0.02
C ILE A 159 19.29 -3.53 1.20
N VAL A 160 18.67 -3.98 2.28
CA VAL A 160 19.41 -4.40 3.48
C VAL A 160 20.24 -5.64 3.21
N ASN A 161 19.67 -6.67 2.58
CA ASN A 161 20.36 -7.92 2.30
C ASN A 161 21.52 -7.70 1.32
N GLY A 162 21.31 -6.88 0.28
CA GLY A 162 22.36 -6.54 -0.68
C GLY A 162 23.54 -5.78 -0.04
N ILE A 163 23.26 -4.87 0.90
CA ILE A 163 24.33 -4.18 1.66
C ILE A 163 25.05 -5.16 2.60
N VAL A 164 24.31 -5.98 3.34
CA VAL A 164 24.90 -6.96 4.27
C VAL A 164 25.82 -7.94 3.55
N GLU A 165 25.39 -8.47 2.40
CA GLU A 165 26.18 -9.38 1.57
C GLU A 165 27.45 -8.68 1.02
N ARG A 166 27.28 -7.48 0.46
CA ARG A 166 28.37 -6.68 -0.11
C ARG A 166 29.46 -6.34 0.92
N GLU A 167 29.04 -5.95 2.12
CA GLU A 167 29.95 -5.60 3.23
C GLU A 167 30.44 -6.83 4.00
N LYS A 168 30.09 -8.05 3.56
CA LYS A 168 30.48 -9.34 4.17
C LYS A 168 30.09 -9.42 5.65
N LEU A 169 28.97 -8.80 6.02
CA LEU A 169 28.44 -8.86 7.37
C LEU A 169 27.66 -10.17 7.57
N PRO A 170 27.72 -10.77 8.77
CA PRO A 170 26.90 -11.94 9.07
C PRO A 170 25.42 -11.54 9.05
N GLY A 171 24.63 -12.22 8.23
CA GLY A 171 23.19 -11.97 8.13
C GLY A 171 22.43 -13.15 7.56
N ASN A 172 21.14 -13.21 7.89
CA ASN A 172 20.21 -14.19 7.34
C ASN A 172 18.92 -13.46 6.97
N GLU A 173 18.66 -13.33 5.68
CA GLU A 173 17.52 -12.60 5.12
C GLU A 173 16.17 -13.12 5.61
N VAL A 174 16.04 -14.45 5.75
CA VAL A 174 14.82 -15.09 6.26
C VAL A 174 14.63 -14.77 7.73
N THR A 175 15.72 -14.76 8.51
CA THR A 175 15.67 -14.39 9.94
C THR A 175 15.26 -12.93 10.11
N LEU A 176 15.83 -12.03 9.31
CA LEU A 176 15.45 -10.60 9.31
C LEU A 176 13.97 -10.43 8.97
N PHE A 177 13.51 -11.09 7.91
CA PHE A 177 12.11 -11.05 7.50
C PHE A 177 11.18 -11.58 8.60
N LEU A 178 11.45 -12.78 9.12
CA LEU A 178 10.61 -13.41 10.14
C LEU A 178 10.63 -12.64 11.46
N ALA A 179 11.76 -12.05 11.84
CA ALA A 179 11.85 -11.20 13.03
C ALA A 179 11.00 -9.94 12.88
N SER A 180 11.06 -9.26 11.72
CA SER A 180 10.22 -8.10 11.43
C SER A 180 8.73 -8.47 11.40
N LEU A 181 8.38 -9.56 10.72
CA LEU A 181 7.02 -10.08 10.66
C LEU A 181 6.49 -10.37 12.06
N PHE A 182 7.28 -11.08 12.89
CA PHE A 182 6.92 -11.40 14.26
C PHE A 182 6.74 -10.15 15.11
N ALA A 183 7.69 -9.21 15.07
CA ALA A 183 7.60 -7.96 15.83
C ALA A 183 6.35 -7.16 15.46
N ASN A 184 6.06 -7.01 14.17
CA ASN A 184 4.86 -6.31 13.72
C ASN A 184 3.57 -7.07 14.04
N LEU A 185 3.59 -8.41 14.02
CA LEU A 185 2.46 -9.23 14.44
C LEU A 185 2.18 -9.09 15.94
N VAL A 186 3.21 -9.04 16.77
CA VAL A 186 3.09 -8.78 18.21
C VAL A 186 2.50 -7.40 18.46
N ILE A 187 3.01 -6.36 17.81
CA ILE A 187 2.48 -5.00 17.95
C ILE A 187 1.02 -4.94 17.47
N ALA A 188 0.71 -5.55 16.32
CA ALA A 188 -0.66 -5.65 15.82
C ALA A 188 -1.58 -6.38 16.82
N GLY A 189 -1.11 -7.44 17.47
CA GLY A 189 -1.84 -8.15 18.52
C GLY A 189 -2.11 -7.27 19.75
N VAL A 190 -1.10 -6.53 20.21
CA VAL A 190 -1.26 -5.56 21.32
C VAL A 190 -2.28 -4.49 20.95
N VAL A 191 -2.17 -3.89 19.77
CA VAL A 191 -3.12 -2.88 19.27
C VAL A 191 -4.53 -3.47 19.16
N PHE A 192 -4.65 -4.72 18.69
CA PHE A 192 -5.93 -5.43 18.60
C PHE A 192 -6.58 -5.60 19.96
N VAL A 193 -5.83 -5.97 20.98
CA VAL A 193 -6.36 -6.11 22.35
C VAL A 193 -6.73 -4.74 22.93
N VAL A 194 -5.82 -3.76 22.87
CA VAL A 194 -5.99 -2.44 23.49
C VAL A 194 -7.13 -1.64 22.84
N CYS A 195 -7.28 -1.71 21.52
CA CYS A 195 -8.33 -1.00 20.80
C CYS A 195 -9.66 -1.76 20.73
N GLY A 196 -9.83 -2.81 21.55
CA GLY A 196 -11.11 -3.50 21.73
C GLY A 196 -11.45 -4.56 20.69
N GLY A 197 -10.49 -5.05 19.92
CA GLY A 197 -10.68 -6.12 18.92
C GLY A 197 -11.26 -7.42 19.50
N LEU A 198 -10.97 -7.73 20.78
CA LEU A 198 -11.57 -8.87 21.48
C LEU A 198 -13.11 -8.78 21.59
N ARG A 199 -13.69 -7.57 21.55
CA ARG A 199 -15.14 -7.36 21.57
C ARG A 199 -15.79 -7.74 20.24
N LEU A 200 -15.04 -7.69 19.14
CA LEU A 200 -15.52 -8.08 17.80
C LEU A 200 -15.81 -9.58 17.73
N TRP A 201 -15.03 -10.42 18.42
CA TRP A 201 -15.30 -11.86 18.49
C TRP A 201 -16.62 -12.22 19.19
N ARG A 202 -17.11 -11.35 20.09
CA ARG A 202 -18.42 -11.53 20.72
C ARG A 202 -19.57 -11.20 19.77
N GLN A 203 -19.35 -10.34 18.79
CA GLN A 203 -20.32 -9.99 17.74
C GLN A 203 -20.40 -11.08 16.66
N ASP A 204 -19.33 -11.85 16.47
CA ASP A 204 -19.26 -12.99 15.54
C ASP A 204 -19.93 -14.29 16.06
N SER A 205 -20.38 -14.32 17.33
CA SER A 205 -21.01 -15.50 17.93
C SER A 205 -22.48 -15.66 17.47
N PRO A 206 -22.92 -16.85 17.01
CA PRO A 206 -24.26 -17.08 16.46
C PRO A 206 -25.33 -17.21 17.57
N ALA A 207 -25.52 -16.16 18.36
CA ALA A 207 -26.56 -16.10 19.40
C ALA A 207 -27.24 -14.73 19.44
N LYS A 208 -27.74 -14.27 18.29
CA LYS A 208 -28.87 -13.33 18.14
C LYS A 208 -29.18 -13.13 16.65
N GLY A 209 -29.97 -14.03 16.09
CA GLY A 209 -30.38 -13.95 14.68
C GLY A 209 -31.43 -14.99 14.25
N ALA A 210 -32.12 -15.63 15.19
CA ALA A 210 -33.33 -16.39 14.92
C ALA A 210 -34.49 -15.67 15.61
N GLY A 211 -35.19 -14.83 14.87
CA GLY A 211 -36.30 -14.02 15.35
C GLY A 211 -36.28 -12.64 14.69
N ASP A 212 -37.29 -12.38 13.86
CA ASP A 212 -37.63 -11.11 13.21
C ASP A 212 -36.85 -10.74 11.94
N ALA A 213 -37.07 -11.55 10.90
CA ALA A 213 -37.28 -10.97 9.57
C ALA A 213 -38.73 -10.45 9.50
N PRO A 214 -38.99 -9.16 9.21
CA PRO A 214 -40.33 -8.73 8.84
C PRO A 214 -40.67 -9.39 7.50
N GLN A 215 -41.66 -10.27 7.49
CA GLN A 215 -42.26 -10.78 6.26
C GLN A 215 -42.83 -9.58 5.48
N GLY A 216 -42.07 -9.12 4.49
CA GLY A 216 -42.54 -8.17 3.49
C GLY A 216 -43.71 -8.79 2.74
N ARG A 217 -44.93 -8.33 3.04
CA ARG A 217 -46.09 -8.54 2.18
C ARG A 217 -45.74 -8.01 0.80
N GLY A 218 -45.82 -8.90 -0.19
CA GLY A 218 -45.62 -8.55 -1.60
C GLY A 218 -46.58 -7.44 -2.02
N ALA A 219 -46.03 -6.28 -2.32
CA ALA A 219 -46.70 -5.28 -3.15
C ALA A 219 -46.34 -5.60 -4.60
N ALA A 220 -47.29 -6.21 -5.31
CA ALA A 220 -47.23 -6.33 -6.76
C ALA A 220 -47.07 -4.93 -7.37
N ILE A 221 -45.99 -4.73 -8.12
CA ILE A 221 -45.78 -3.51 -8.92
C ILE A 221 -46.77 -3.59 -10.09
N ASP A 222 -47.89 -2.88 -9.97
CA ASP A 222 -48.87 -2.67 -11.04
C ASP A 222 -48.22 -1.75 -12.10
N LEU A 223 -47.65 -2.36 -13.13
CA LEU A 223 -46.99 -1.66 -14.24
C LEU A 223 -48.04 -1.12 -15.21
N ARG A 224 -48.80 -0.11 -14.79
CA ARG A 224 -49.70 0.64 -15.68
C ARG A 224 -48.89 1.58 -16.57
N LEU A 225 -48.73 1.20 -17.83
CA LEU A 225 -48.28 2.09 -18.91
C LEU A 225 -49.22 3.30 -19.03
N PRO A 226 -48.71 4.54 -19.18
CA PRO A 226 -49.56 5.69 -19.43
C PRO A 226 -50.23 5.61 -20.82
N PRO A 227 -51.47 6.12 -20.97
CA PRO A 227 -52.19 6.08 -22.24
C PRO A 227 -51.48 6.93 -23.30
N ARG A 228 -51.33 6.36 -24.50
CA ARG A 228 -50.86 7.07 -25.70
C ARG A 228 -51.79 8.24 -26.04
N GLY A 229 -51.41 9.44 -25.64
CA GLY A 229 -51.98 10.68 -26.14
C GLY A 229 -51.63 10.85 -27.62
N ARG A 230 -52.65 10.80 -28.47
CA ARG A 230 -52.59 11.29 -29.85
C ARG A 230 -52.45 12.80 -29.79
N ASP A 231 -51.34 13.33 -30.28
CA ASP A 231 -51.24 14.68 -30.83
C ASP A 231 -50.09 14.72 -31.85
N GLN A 232 -50.44 14.53 -33.11
CA GLN A 232 -49.60 14.95 -34.25
C GLN A 232 -49.98 16.38 -34.62
N PRO A 233 -49.01 17.32 -34.66
CA PRO A 233 -49.14 18.49 -35.51
C PRO A 233 -48.36 18.29 -36.81
N GLN A 234 -49.16 18.14 -37.87
CA GLN A 234 -48.91 18.50 -39.28
C GLN A 234 -47.52 19.05 -39.66
N ARG A 235 -46.85 18.33 -40.56
CA ARG A 235 -45.86 18.89 -41.49
C ARG A 235 -46.48 20.09 -42.21
N ARG A 236 -45.84 21.26 -42.10
CA ARG A 236 -46.08 22.39 -43.00
C ARG A 236 -45.04 22.38 -44.11
N ASP A 237 -45.51 22.10 -45.30
CA ASP A 237 -44.82 22.36 -46.55
C ASP A 237 -44.52 23.85 -46.68
N THR A 238 -43.28 24.18 -47.02
CA THR A 238 -42.94 25.46 -47.65
C THR A 238 -42.06 25.15 -48.85
N GLY A 239 -42.69 25.17 -50.02
CA GLY A 239 -42.01 25.10 -51.31
C GLY A 239 -41.60 26.48 -51.81
N THR A 240 -40.44 26.48 -52.48
CA THR A 240 -40.04 27.24 -53.67
C THR A 240 -39.78 28.76 -53.60
N THR A 241 -38.60 29.16 -54.10
CA THR A 241 -38.32 30.22 -55.11
C THR A 241 -36.78 30.35 -55.27
N THR A 242 -36.15 29.63 -56.21
CA THR A 242 -35.54 30.07 -57.50
C THR A 242 -34.22 30.86 -57.43
N ALA A 243 -33.26 30.41 -58.25
CA ALA A 243 -31.96 30.99 -58.58
C ALA A 243 -32.08 32.33 -59.36
N PRO A 244 -30.98 33.05 -59.67
CA PRO A 244 -29.89 32.59 -60.55
C PRO A 244 -28.51 32.48 -59.89
#